data_AF-R4UP03-F1
#
_entry.id   AF-R4UP03-F1
#
_cell.length_a   1.000
_cell.length_b   1.000
_cell.length_c   1.000
_cell.angle_alpha   90.00
_cell.angle_beta   90.00
_cell.angle_gamma   90.00
#
_symmetry.space_group_name_H-M   'P 1'
#
loop_
_entity.id
_entity.type
_entity.pdbx_description
1 polymer ?
#
loop_
_entity_poly.entity_id
_entity_poly.type
_entity_poly.pdbx_seq_one_letter_code
_entity_poly.pdbx_strand_id
1 'polypeptide(L)'
;MPLSAKIDSNILCLHGGISPLLASINQLKMLERPCSNFSDKLISDILWSDPRDVDDFERSDRGLGCYFGEAHLKSFLEDNHLNLLVRAHECVYECKYTHDNMCLTVFGASNYCGLSGNKASVLIIHSANEREIGNFDPMRYLTREDVTFKKISYHFRSSSSTAFTKRLVLLPNKRLNKRNTKTILPMLI
;
A
#
# COMPACT_ATOMS: atom_id res chain seq x y z
N MET A 1 4.41 -6.77 -9.20
CA MET A 1 4.55 -6.62 -7.73
C MET A 1 3.81 -7.78 -7.05
N PRO A 2 4.31 -8.37 -5.96
CA PRO A 2 3.50 -9.26 -5.13
C PRO A 2 2.32 -8.51 -4.48
N LEU A 3 1.22 -9.21 -4.20
CA LEU A 3 0.03 -8.63 -3.56
C LEU A 3 -0.05 -8.92 -2.05
N SER A 4 0.71 -9.90 -1.58
CA SER A 4 0.79 -10.30 -0.19
C SER A 4 2.19 -10.81 0.15
N ALA A 5 2.48 -10.87 1.44
CA ALA A 5 3.63 -11.61 1.97
C ALA A 5 3.18 -12.42 3.18
N LYS A 6 3.81 -13.58 3.38
CA LYS A 6 3.71 -14.34 4.62
C LYS A 6 5.07 -14.26 5.30
N ILE A 7 5.11 -13.78 6.53
CA ILE A 7 6.32 -13.68 7.33
C ILE A 7 6.26 -14.81 8.37
N ASP A 8 7.35 -15.57 8.45
CA ASP A 8 7.43 -16.81 9.22
C ASP A 8 6.24 -17.76 8.91
N SER A 9 5.66 -18.37 9.95
CA SER A 9 4.54 -19.30 9.82
C SER A 9 3.19 -18.68 10.13
N ASN A 10 3.12 -17.49 10.75
CA ASN A 10 1.90 -16.98 11.40
C ASN A 10 1.51 -15.52 11.07
N ILE A 11 2.32 -14.75 10.33
CA ILE A 11 1.99 -13.35 9.99
C ILE A 11 1.63 -13.24 8.51
N LEU A 12 0.48 -12.65 8.20
CA LEU A 12 0.10 -12.27 6.84
C LEU A 12 0.19 -10.76 6.65
N CYS A 13 0.80 -10.33 5.56
CA CYS A 13 0.86 -8.94 5.15
C CYS A 13 -0.01 -8.71 3.91
N LEU A 14 -0.96 -7.79 4.01
CA LEU A 14 -1.79 -7.27 2.91
C LEU A 14 -1.75 -5.74 2.91
N HIS A 15 -1.97 -5.08 1.78
CA HIS A 15 -2.06 -3.62 1.79
C HIS A 15 -3.40 -3.16 2.40
N GLY A 16 -4.50 -3.70 1.86
CA GLY A 16 -5.87 -3.54 2.31
C GLY A 16 -6.14 -4.41 3.53
N GLY A 17 -7.07 -5.34 3.41
CA GLY A 17 -7.37 -6.31 4.47
C GLY A 17 -7.89 -7.61 3.90
N ILE A 18 -8.72 -8.32 4.66
CA ILE A 18 -9.33 -9.56 4.20
C ILE A 18 -10.54 -9.28 3.29
N SER A 19 -10.97 -10.32 2.57
CA SER A 19 -12.12 -10.30 1.66
C SER A 19 -13.08 -11.43 2.05
N PRO A 20 -14.40 -11.26 1.87
CA PRO A 20 -15.35 -12.38 1.98
C PRO A 20 -15.06 -13.49 0.96
N LEU A 21 -14.28 -13.21 -0.10
CA LEU A 21 -13.86 -14.19 -1.10
C LEU A 21 -12.53 -14.88 -0.75
N LEU A 22 -11.86 -14.46 0.32
CA LEU A 22 -10.57 -15.00 0.75
C LEU A 22 -10.76 -15.96 1.92
N ALA A 23 -11.00 -17.23 1.62
CA ALA A 23 -11.08 -18.29 2.63
C ALA A 23 -9.68 -18.85 2.99
N SER A 24 -8.79 -18.98 1.99
CA SER A 24 -7.45 -19.52 2.17
C SER A 24 -6.37 -18.64 1.58
N ILE A 25 -5.26 -18.47 2.29
CA ILE A 25 -4.05 -17.79 1.78
C ILE A 25 -3.48 -18.45 0.52
N ASN A 26 -3.81 -19.72 0.24
CA ASN A 26 -3.42 -20.36 -1.01
C ASN A 26 -4.10 -19.73 -2.23
N GLN A 27 -5.29 -19.13 -2.08
CA GLN A 27 -5.94 -18.38 -3.17
C GLN A 27 -5.06 -17.21 -3.64
N LEU A 28 -4.31 -16.57 -2.74
CA LEU A 28 -3.41 -15.46 -3.06
C LEU A 28 -2.26 -15.89 -3.99
N LYS A 29 -1.83 -17.16 -3.93
CA LYS A 29 -0.78 -17.70 -4.81
C LYS A 29 -1.29 -17.92 -6.24
N MET A 30 -2.59 -18.13 -6.39
CA MET A 30 -3.25 -18.41 -7.67
C MET A 30 -3.64 -17.14 -8.43
N LEU A 31 -3.51 -15.97 -7.82
CA LEU A 31 -3.81 -14.69 -8.47
C LEU A 31 -2.87 -14.45 -9.66
N GLU A 32 -3.46 -14.36 -10.85
CA GLU A 32 -2.72 -14.14 -12.09
C GLU A 32 -2.05 -12.76 -12.13
N ARG A 33 -0.83 -12.74 -12.68
CA ARG A 33 -0.03 -11.53 -12.85
C ARG A 33 0.58 -11.53 -14.26
N PRO A 34 0.62 -10.38 -14.96
CA PRO A 34 0.27 -9.05 -14.48
C PRO A 34 -1.25 -8.80 -14.44
N CYS A 35 -1.72 -8.10 -13.40
CA CYS A 35 -3.11 -7.66 -13.33
C CYS A 35 -3.30 -6.47 -14.28
N SER A 36 -4.06 -6.66 -15.37
CA SER A 36 -4.28 -5.62 -16.38
C SER A 36 -5.28 -4.55 -15.94
N ASN A 37 -6.16 -4.91 -15.01
CA ASN A 37 -7.12 -4.03 -14.34
C ASN A 37 -7.42 -4.60 -12.94
N PHE A 38 -8.16 -3.84 -12.13
CA PHE A 38 -8.62 -4.26 -10.80
C PHE A 38 -10.08 -4.75 -10.84
N SER A 39 -10.52 -5.39 -11.94
CA SER A 39 -11.89 -5.92 -12.01
C SER A 39 -12.06 -7.20 -11.20
N ASP A 40 -10.96 -7.91 -10.91
CA ASP A 40 -10.98 -9.03 -9.98
C ASP A 40 -11.31 -8.50 -8.57
N LYS A 41 -12.44 -8.98 -8.04
CA LYS A 41 -12.97 -8.53 -6.75
C LYS A 41 -12.06 -8.92 -5.59
N LEU A 42 -11.45 -10.10 -5.61
CA LEU A 42 -10.54 -10.53 -4.56
C LEU A 42 -9.29 -9.65 -4.54
N ILE A 43 -8.72 -9.34 -5.71
CA ILE A 43 -7.58 -8.41 -5.81
C ILE A 43 -7.97 -7.02 -5.30
N SER A 44 -9.15 -6.52 -5.67
CA SER A 44 -9.64 -5.23 -5.19
C SER A 44 -9.78 -5.22 -3.66
N ASP A 45 -10.42 -6.21 -3.07
CA ASP A 45 -10.65 -6.27 -1.62
C ASP A 45 -9.34 -6.35 -0.82
N ILE A 46 -8.38 -7.20 -1.21
CA ILE A 46 -7.11 -7.30 -0.47
C ILE A 46 -6.25 -6.03 -0.55
N LEU A 47 -6.58 -5.11 -1.45
CA LEU A 47 -5.93 -3.81 -1.60
C LEU A 47 -6.72 -2.67 -0.93
N TRP A 48 -8.04 -2.79 -0.79
CA TRP A 48 -8.92 -1.66 -0.41
C TRP A 48 -9.79 -1.90 0.82
N SER A 49 -9.82 -3.11 1.38
CA SER A 49 -10.63 -3.41 2.58
C SER A 49 -10.02 -2.83 3.86
N ASP A 50 -10.88 -2.48 4.82
CA ASP A 50 -10.50 -1.85 6.10
C ASP A 50 -11.13 -2.53 7.33
N PRO A 51 -10.41 -2.64 8.47
CA PRO A 51 -10.95 -3.13 9.73
C PRO A 51 -11.96 -2.12 10.32
N ARG A 52 -13.16 -2.57 10.70
CA ARG A 52 -14.19 -1.75 11.36
C ARG A 52 -14.93 -2.54 12.43
N ASP A 53 -15.56 -1.84 13.36
CA ASP A 53 -16.46 -2.44 14.35
C ASP A 53 -17.82 -2.71 13.70
N VAL A 54 -17.87 -3.79 12.91
CA VAL A 54 -19.03 -4.29 12.17
C VAL A 54 -19.18 -5.78 12.41
N ASP A 55 -20.42 -6.28 12.40
CA ASP A 55 -20.69 -7.70 12.67
C ASP A 55 -20.36 -8.61 11.47
N ASP A 56 -20.53 -8.09 10.24
CA ASP A 56 -20.30 -8.79 8.97
C ASP A 56 -19.44 -7.95 8.02
N PHE A 57 -19.16 -8.46 6.83
CA PHE A 57 -18.54 -7.68 5.77
C PHE A 57 -19.51 -6.63 5.21
N GLU A 58 -19.14 -5.36 5.32
CA GLU A 58 -19.92 -4.25 4.78
C GLU A 58 -19.23 -3.57 3.60
N ARG A 59 -19.99 -2.84 2.78
CA ARG A 59 -19.40 -2.10 1.66
C ARG A 59 -18.59 -0.90 2.17
N SER A 60 -17.37 -0.74 1.67
CA SER A 60 -16.53 0.43 1.97
C SER A 60 -17.09 1.71 1.36
N ASP A 61 -17.06 2.80 2.11
CA ASP A 61 -17.40 4.15 1.64
C ASP A 61 -16.34 4.74 0.69
N ARG A 62 -15.14 4.14 0.63
CA ARG A 62 -14.07 4.48 -0.33
C ARG A 62 -14.40 4.07 -1.77
N GLY A 63 -15.48 3.31 -1.96
CA GLY A 63 -15.98 2.85 -3.26
C GLY A 63 -15.41 1.51 -3.72
N LEU A 64 -14.26 1.07 -3.18
CA LEU A 64 -13.64 -0.24 -3.41
C LEU A 64 -13.36 -0.93 -2.07
N GLY A 65 -13.30 -2.26 -2.11
CA GLY A 65 -13.12 -3.07 -0.90
C GLY A 65 -14.36 -3.15 -0.02
N CYS A 66 -14.15 -3.71 1.18
CA CYS A 66 -15.16 -3.86 2.21
C CYS A 66 -14.63 -3.48 3.58
N TYR A 67 -15.55 -3.25 4.51
CA TYR A 67 -15.25 -3.32 5.93
C TYR A 67 -15.31 -4.76 6.40
N PHE A 68 -14.42 -5.15 7.30
CA PHE A 68 -14.43 -6.47 7.91
C PHE A 68 -14.40 -6.35 9.44
N GLY A 69 -15.22 -7.19 10.08
CA GLY A 69 -15.35 -7.28 11.54
C GLY A 69 -14.31 -8.17 12.19
N GLU A 70 -14.24 -8.08 13.52
CA GLU A 70 -13.33 -8.88 14.35
C GLU A 70 -13.56 -10.38 14.19
N ALA A 71 -14.81 -10.83 14.21
CA ALA A 71 -15.17 -12.25 14.12
C ALA A 71 -14.69 -12.89 12.81
N HIS A 72 -14.85 -12.17 11.69
CA HIS A 72 -14.38 -12.64 10.39
C HIS A 72 -12.86 -12.68 10.29
N LEU A 73 -12.17 -11.69 10.85
CA LEU A 73 -10.71 -11.73 10.93
C LEU A 73 -10.22 -12.91 11.77
N LYS A 74 -10.83 -13.12 12.93
CA LYS A 74 -10.49 -14.22 13.84
C LYS A 74 -10.61 -15.57 13.13
N SER A 75 -11.78 -15.86 12.54
CA SER A 75 -12.01 -17.11 11.80
C SER A 75 -10.99 -17.29 10.68
N PHE A 76 -10.76 -16.24 9.89
CA PHE A 76 -9.80 -16.30 8.79
C PHE A 76 -8.38 -16.64 9.27
N LEU A 77 -7.92 -16.02 10.36
CA LEU A 77 -6.59 -16.28 10.91
C LEU A 77 -6.49 -17.70 11.47
N GLU A 78 -7.50 -18.16 12.21
CA GLU A 78 -7.56 -19.52 12.77
C GLU A 78 -7.51 -20.59 11.65
N ASP A 79 -8.35 -20.44 10.62
CA ASP A 79 -8.44 -21.37 9.48
C ASP A 79 -7.15 -21.44 8.65
N ASN A 80 -6.34 -20.37 8.68
CA ASN A 80 -5.08 -20.27 7.93
C ASN A 80 -3.83 -20.46 8.79
N HIS A 81 -4.00 -20.81 10.07
CA HIS A 81 -2.91 -20.97 11.05
C HIS A 81 -2.04 -19.71 11.16
N LEU A 82 -2.69 -18.55 11.22
CA LEU A 82 -2.09 -17.23 11.39
C LEU A 82 -2.48 -16.65 12.74
N ASN A 83 -1.74 -15.65 13.21
CA ASN A 83 -2.05 -14.91 14.44
C ASN A 83 -2.15 -13.39 14.25
N LEU A 84 -1.65 -12.87 13.12
CA LEU A 84 -1.61 -11.43 12.87
C LEU A 84 -1.77 -11.12 11.39
N LEU A 85 -2.71 -10.21 11.10
CA LEU A 85 -2.74 -9.44 9.88
C LEU A 85 -1.95 -8.15 10.08
N VAL A 86 -0.86 -7.95 9.33
CA VAL A 86 -0.18 -6.67 9.23
C VAL A 86 -0.64 -5.99 7.95
N ARG A 87 -1.07 -4.73 8.06
CA ARG A 87 -1.61 -3.98 6.94
C ARG A 87 -1.18 -2.52 6.89
N ALA A 88 -1.57 -1.82 5.83
CA ALA A 88 -1.34 -0.39 5.65
C ALA A 88 -2.65 0.33 5.30
N HIS A 89 -2.67 1.08 4.18
CA HIS A 89 -3.80 1.80 3.58
C HIS A 89 -4.36 2.98 4.39
N GLU A 90 -4.59 2.82 5.69
CA GLU A 90 -5.19 3.84 6.53
C GLU A 90 -4.13 4.70 7.20
N CYS A 91 -4.29 6.03 7.06
CA CYS A 91 -3.49 6.99 7.81
C CYS A 91 -3.92 6.97 9.27
N VAL A 92 -3.06 6.42 10.13
CA VAL A 92 -3.23 6.38 11.60
C VAL A 92 -2.18 7.28 12.25
N TYR A 93 -2.47 7.82 13.45
CA TYR A 93 -1.55 8.74 14.13
C TYR A 93 -0.20 8.08 14.46
N GLU A 94 -0.22 6.83 14.89
CA GLU A 94 0.90 5.91 15.04
C GLU A 94 0.40 4.49 14.73
N CYS A 95 1.30 3.50 14.63
CA CYS A 95 0.92 2.09 14.48
C CYS A 95 -0.23 1.72 15.43
N LYS A 96 -1.29 1.12 14.88
CA LYS A 96 -2.52 0.85 15.62
C LYS A 96 -2.90 -0.62 15.54
N TYR A 97 -3.06 -1.24 16.71
CA TYR A 97 -3.72 -2.54 16.83
C TYR A 97 -5.24 -2.37 16.86
N THR A 98 -5.95 -3.26 16.18
CA THR A 98 -7.40 -3.43 16.23
C THR A 98 -7.75 -4.92 16.28
N HIS A 99 -9.03 -5.23 16.53
CA HIS A 99 -9.56 -6.59 16.54
C HIS A 99 -8.79 -7.51 17.49
N ASP A 100 -8.82 -7.18 18.78
CA ASP A 100 -8.07 -7.89 19.83
C ASP A 100 -6.59 -8.16 19.48
N ASN A 101 -5.91 -7.13 18.97
CA ASN A 101 -4.50 -7.18 18.51
C ASN A 101 -4.21 -8.14 17.35
N MET A 102 -5.23 -8.67 16.68
CA MET A 102 -5.08 -9.54 15.50
C MET A 102 -4.88 -8.77 14.19
N CYS A 103 -5.13 -7.46 14.17
CA CYS A 103 -4.84 -6.58 13.04
C CYS A 103 -3.91 -5.45 13.47
N LEU A 104 -2.80 -5.26 12.76
CA LEU A 104 -1.87 -4.14 12.97
C LEU A 104 -1.81 -3.28 11.71
N THR A 105 -2.24 -2.02 11.83
CA THR A 105 -2.09 -1.02 10.79
C THR A 105 -0.78 -0.24 10.97
N VAL A 106 0.08 -0.30 9.96
CA VAL A 106 1.38 0.40 9.88
C VAL A 106 1.32 1.43 8.77
N PHE A 107 1.63 2.69 9.08
CA PHE A 107 1.62 3.78 8.10
C PHE A 107 2.99 4.48 8.05
N GLY A 108 3.68 4.36 6.91
CA GLY A 108 5.08 4.79 6.77
C GLY A 108 5.31 6.25 6.39
N ALA A 109 4.25 7.05 6.19
CA ALA A 109 4.36 8.44 5.77
C ALA A 109 3.94 9.41 6.89
N SER A 110 4.89 10.17 7.42
CA SER A 110 4.64 11.14 8.49
C SER A 110 3.98 12.41 7.94
N ASN A 111 3.13 13.06 8.72
CA ASN A 111 2.40 14.27 8.35
C ASN A 111 1.74 14.15 6.97
N TYR A 112 0.94 13.10 6.79
CA TYR A 112 0.33 12.74 5.52
C TYR A 112 -0.43 13.92 4.91
N CYS A 113 -0.16 14.18 3.63
CA CYS A 113 -0.64 15.33 2.86
C CYS A 113 -0.34 16.71 3.48
N GLY A 114 0.54 16.80 4.48
CA GLY A 114 0.83 18.03 5.23
C GLY A 114 -0.27 18.46 6.20
N LEU A 115 -1.25 17.59 6.47
CA LEU A 115 -2.47 17.93 7.22
C LEU A 115 -2.69 17.03 8.44
N SER A 116 -2.25 15.78 8.40
CA SER A 116 -2.63 14.80 9.44
C SER A 116 -1.84 14.94 10.74
N GLY A 117 -0.61 15.49 10.69
CA GLY A 117 0.28 15.52 11.86
C GLY A 117 0.62 14.13 12.44
N ASN A 118 0.39 13.05 11.68
CA ASN A 118 0.67 11.69 12.12
C ASN A 118 2.17 11.38 12.10
N LYS A 119 2.58 10.44 12.93
CA LYS A 119 3.91 9.83 12.89
C LYS A 119 4.03 8.89 11.69
N ALA A 120 5.26 8.69 11.21
CA ALA A 120 5.56 7.52 10.40
C ALA A 120 5.93 6.37 11.33
N SER A 121 5.51 5.16 11.00
CA SER A 121 5.83 3.98 11.79
C SER A 121 6.42 2.88 10.92
N VAL A 122 7.32 2.09 11.51
CA VAL A 122 7.88 0.87 10.93
C VAL A 122 7.70 -0.28 11.91
N LEU A 123 7.38 -1.45 11.39
CA LEU A 123 7.36 -2.69 12.16
C LEU A 123 8.65 -3.46 11.88
N ILE A 124 9.42 -3.72 12.93
CA ILE A 124 10.62 -4.54 12.91
C ILE A 124 10.24 -5.91 13.49
N ILE A 125 10.46 -6.97 12.74
CA ILE A 125 10.15 -8.34 13.14
C ILE A 125 11.48 -9.06 13.35
N HIS A 126 11.80 -9.41 14.60
CA HIS A 126 12.98 -10.21 14.92
C HIS A 126 12.68 -11.70 14.83
N SER A 127 11.48 -12.09 15.25
CA SER A 127 10.94 -13.45 15.12
C SER A 127 9.40 -13.41 15.16
N ALA A 128 8.76 -14.56 14.94
CA ALA A 128 7.30 -14.73 14.97
C ALA A 128 6.60 -14.13 16.20
N ASN A 129 7.29 -14.07 17.35
CA ASN A 129 6.74 -13.54 18.61
C ASN A 129 7.44 -12.28 19.11
N GLU A 130 8.57 -11.89 18.53
CA GLU A 130 9.37 -10.73 18.96
C GLU A 130 9.38 -9.66 17.88
N ARG A 131 8.77 -8.52 18.21
CA ARG A 131 8.50 -7.43 17.28
C ARG A 131 8.69 -6.10 17.99
N GLU A 132 9.19 -5.11 17.26
CA GLU A 132 9.40 -3.75 17.73
C GLU A 132 8.70 -2.78 16.76
N ILE A 133 8.10 -1.72 17.32
CA ILE A 133 7.51 -0.62 16.53
C ILE A 133 8.42 0.59 16.67
N GLY A 134 9.01 1.01 15.55
CA GLY A 134 9.72 2.28 15.46
C GLY A 134 8.78 3.39 15.01
N ASN A 135 8.65 4.45 15.80
CA ASN A 135 7.86 5.64 15.47
C ASN A 135 8.76 6.85 15.20
N PHE A 136 8.44 7.60 14.16
CA PHE A 136 9.16 8.80 13.73
C PHE A 136 8.21 9.99 13.74
N ASP A 137 8.64 11.06 14.41
CA ASP A 137 7.82 12.25 14.57
C ASP A 137 7.49 12.92 13.23
N PRO A 138 6.37 13.68 13.16
CA PRO A 138 5.92 14.31 11.94
C PRO A 138 6.97 15.25 11.35
N MET A 139 7.44 14.94 10.15
CA MET A 139 8.35 15.84 9.44
C MET A 139 7.59 17.02 8.83
N ARG A 140 8.29 18.14 8.69
CA ARG A 140 7.78 19.30 7.96
C ARG A 140 7.47 18.90 6.52
N TYR A 141 6.29 19.26 6.04
CA TYR A 141 5.95 19.07 4.64
C TYR A 141 6.88 19.92 3.77
N LEU A 142 7.61 19.27 2.84
CA LEU A 142 8.51 19.96 1.92
C LEU A 142 7.76 20.36 0.67
N THR A 143 7.76 21.65 0.37
CA THR A 143 7.21 22.17 -0.89
C THR A 143 8.27 22.12 -1.99
N ARG A 144 7.87 22.36 -3.25
CA ARG A 144 8.83 22.49 -4.36
C ARG A 144 9.81 23.64 -4.16
N GLU A 145 9.45 24.65 -3.37
CA GLU A 145 10.28 25.81 -3.07
C GLU A 145 11.37 25.47 -2.05
N ASP A 146 11.16 24.42 -1.24
CA ASP A 146 12.09 23.99 -0.21
C ASP A 146 13.23 23.09 -0.74
N VAL A 147 13.19 22.68 -2.00
CA VAL A 147 14.12 21.69 -2.57
C VAL A 147 15.06 22.30 -3.61
N THR A 148 16.37 22.03 -3.45
CA THR A 148 17.37 22.35 -4.47
C THR A 148 17.57 21.16 -5.39
N PHE A 149 17.32 21.34 -6.70
CA PHE A 149 17.56 20.29 -7.69
C PHE A 149 19.02 20.31 -8.14
N LYS A 150 19.76 19.22 -7.84
CA LYS A 150 21.09 19.04 -8.41
C LYS A 150 20.97 18.49 -9.83
N LYS A 151 21.35 19.30 -10.82
CA LYS A 151 21.43 18.83 -12.21
C LYS A 151 22.61 17.84 -12.31
N ILE A 152 22.31 16.56 -12.46
CA ILE A 152 23.35 15.55 -12.69
C ILE A 152 23.82 15.72 -14.15
N SER A 153 25.04 16.21 -14.33
CA SER A 153 25.72 16.18 -15.63
C SER A 153 26.18 14.75 -15.88
N TYR A 154 25.47 14.03 -16.75
CA TYR A 154 25.96 12.77 -17.28
C TYR A 154 27.19 13.06 -18.14
N HIS A 155 28.39 12.83 -17.59
CA HIS A 155 29.55 12.60 -18.44
C HIS A 155 29.39 11.24 -19.09
N PHE A 156 28.90 11.23 -20.33
CA PHE A 156 28.94 10.05 -21.17
C PHE A 156 30.41 9.73 -21.44
N ARG A 157 31.03 8.88 -20.62
CA ARG A 157 32.29 8.25 -21.01
C ARG A 157 31.96 7.38 -22.21
N SER A 158 32.45 7.74 -23.39
CA SER A 158 32.45 6.89 -24.57
C SER A 158 33.39 5.71 -24.32
N SER A 159 33.00 4.79 -23.46
CA SER A 159 33.57 3.45 -23.42
C SER A 159 32.66 2.62 -24.32
N SER A 160 33.17 2.27 -25.50
CA SER A 160 32.54 1.34 -26.41
C SER A 160 32.43 -0.03 -25.74
N SER A 161 31.36 -0.25 -24.98
CA SER A 161 30.91 -1.59 -24.59
C SER A 161 29.70 -1.95 -25.44
N THR A 162 29.91 -2.91 -26.34
CA THR A 162 28.88 -3.54 -27.15
C THR A 162 27.80 -4.19 -26.28
N ALA A 163 26.56 -4.13 -26.81
CA ALA A 163 25.36 -4.88 -26.43
C ALA A 163 24.46 -4.31 -25.30
N PHE A 164 23.45 -3.53 -25.69
CA PHE A 164 22.04 -3.93 -25.56
C PHE A 164 21.21 -3.09 -26.56
N THR A 165 20.35 -3.78 -27.32
CA THR A 165 19.69 -3.29 -28.53
C THR A 165 18.76 -2.10 -28.27
N LYS A 166 18.94 -1.03 -29.06
CA LYS A 166 18.01 0.10 -29.18
C LYS A 166 16.62 -0.41 -29.57
N ARG A 167 15.65 -0.28 -28.67
CA ARG A 167 14.24 -0.09 -29.05
C ARG A 167 13.78 1.24 -28.45
N LEU A 168 14.05 2.32 -29.18
CA LEU A 168 13.40 3.62 -28.97
C LEU A 168 11.89 3.42 -29.16
N VAL A 169 11.11 3.58 -28.09
CA VAL A 169 9.69 3.93 -28.23
C VAL A 169 9.64 5.45 -28.39
N LEU A 170 9.54 5.89 -29.64
CA LEU A 170 9.23 7.29 -29.98
C LEU A 170 7.77 7.56 -29.57
N LEU A 171 7.55 8.37 -28.54
CA LEU A 171 6.25 8.99 -28.30
C LEU A 171 6.16 10.28 -29.13
N PRO A 172 5.09 10.50 -29.93
CA PRO A 172 4.96 11.70 -30.75
C PRO A 172 4.73 12.96 -29.91
N ASN A 173 5.52 13.98 -30.22
CA ASN A 173 5.44 15.32 -29.70
C ASN A 173 4.13 16.00 -30.19
N LYS A 174 3.09 16.13 -29.36
CA LYS A 174 1.94 16.99 -29.66
C LYS A 174 2.15 18.38 -29.03
N ARG A 175 2.26 19.37 -29.91
CA ARG A 175 2.33 20.80 -29.62
C ARG A 175 1.19 21.26 -28.71
N LEU A 176 1.52 21.92 -27.61
CA LEU A 176 0.59 22.66 -26.75
C LEU A 176 0.20 23.98 -27.43
N ASN A 177 -1.07 24.10 -27.83
CA ASN A 177 -1.71 25.40 -28.09
C ASN A 177 -2.31 25.92 -26.77
N LYS A 178 -2.03 27.19 -26.46
CA LYS A 178 -2.57 27.92 -25.30
C LYS A 178 -4.07 28.22 -25.47
N ARG A 179 -4.75 28.29 -24.31
CA ARG A 179 -6.11 28.81 -24.01
C ARG A 179 -7.25 27.78 -23.98
N ASN A 180 -7.57 27.25 -22.81
CA ASN A 180 -8.61 27.83 -21.93
C ASN A 180 -8.71 27.05 -20.61
N THR A 181 -8.84 27.80 -19.54
CA THR A 181 -8.89 27.42 -18.13
C THR A 181 -10.16 26.66 -17.78
N LYS A 182 -10.04 25.44 -17.24
CA LYS A 182 -10.93 24.94 -16.19
C LYS A 182 -10.09 24.17 -15.17
N THR A 183 -10.08 24.68 -13.96
CA THR A 183 -9.46 24.10 -12.77
C THR A 183 -10.08 22.73 -12.54
N ILE A 184 -9.29 21.67 -12.71
CA ILE A 184 -9.61 20.35 -12.18
C ILE A 184 -8.58 20.13 -11.08
N LEU A 185 -9.05 20.16 -9.83
CA LEU A 185 -8.26 19.74 -8.68
C LEU A 185 -7.70 18.34 -8.96
N PRO A 186 -6.41 18.07 -8.72
CA PRO A 186 -5.95 16.69 -8.67
C PRO A 186 -6.61 16.03 -7.45
N MET A 187 -7.48 15.07 -7.75
CA MET A 187 -7.93 14.06 -6.81
C MET A 187 -6.66 13.31 -6.35
N LEU A 188 -6.29 13.50 -5.09
CA LEU A 188 -5.19 12.80 -4.44
C LEU A 188 -5.52 11.31 -4.38
N ILE A 189 -4.62 10.50 -4.94
CA ILE A 189 -4.35 9.12 -4.53
C ILE A 189 -2.84 9.02 -4.35
#